data_AF-A0A1A8NHV6-F1
#
_entry.id   AF-A0A1A8NHV6-F1
#
_cell.length_a   1.000
_cell.length_b   1.000
_cell.length_c   1.000
_cell.angle_alpha   90.00
_cell.angle_beta   90.00
_cell.angle_gamma   90.00
#
_symmetry.space_group_name_H-M   'P 1'
#
loop_
_entity.id
_entity.type
_entity.pdbx_description
1 polymer ?
#
loop_
_entity_poly.entity_id
_entity_poly.type
_entity_poly.pdbx_seq_one_letter_code
_entity_poly.pdbx_strand_id
1 'polypeptide(L)' 'LPSLGQSNPTFPGLDASAPSATQDLAIPNDFIGCIIGRQGSKINEIRQVSGAHIKIASATDGSTMRQVTIT' A
#
# COMPACT_ATOMS: atom_id res chain seq x y z
N LEU A 1 -8.49 38.23 43.33
CA LEU A 1 -7.25 37.55 42.94
C LEU A 1 -7.61 36.41 41.98
N PRO A 2 -7.55 36.59 40.64
CA PRO A 2 -7.80 35.49 39.71
C PRO A 2 -6.56 34.59 39.58
N SER A 3 -6.80 33.29 39.65
CA SER A 3 -5.78 32.22 39.66
C SER A 3 -5.12 32.06 38.30
N LEU A 4 -3.79 31.89 38.34
CA LEU A 4 -2.85 31.73 37.24
C LEU A 4 -3.31 30.64 36.27
N GLY A 5 -3.66 31.02 35.04
CA GLY A 5 -3.97 30.12 33.94
C GLY A 5 -2.74 29.31 33.57
N GLN A 6 -2.74 28.04 33.97
CA GLN A 6 -1.68 27.08 33.68
C GLN A 6 -1.76 26.72 32.20
N SER A 7 -0.88 27.35 31.41
CA SER A 7 -0.59 26.97 30.02
C SER A 7 0.10 25.61 30.02
N ASN A 8 -0.66 24.54 29.81
CA ASN A 8 -0.09 23.25 29.48
C ASN A 8 -0.01 23.17 27.94
N PRO A 9 1.18 23.19 27.32
CA PRO A 9 1.28 22.83 25.92
C PRO A 9 0.98 21.34 25.82
N THR A 10 -0.25 21.00 25.44
CA THR A 10 -0.58 19.64 25.00
C THR A 10 0.17 19.44 23.70
N PHE A 11 1.36 18.85 23.78
CA PHE A 11 2.09 18.37 22.61
C PHE A 11 1.20 17.29 21.97
N PRO A 12 0.64 17.49 20.76
CA PRO A 12 -0.06 16.42 20.08
C PRO A 12 0.98 15.35 19.81
N GLY A 13 0.80 14.19 20.45
CA GLY A 13 1.57 13.00 20.16
C GLY A 13 1.52 12.77 18.66
N LEU A 14 2.69 12.83 18.03
CA LEU A 14 2.99 12.18 16.77
C LEU A 14 2.32 10.80 16.77
N ASP A 15 1.22 10.71 16.05
CA ASP A 15 0.58 9.48 15.67
C ASP A 15 1.59 8.68 14.85
N ALA A 16 2.39 7.87 15.54
CA ALA A 16 3.21 6.83 14.93
C ALA A 16 2.33 5.67 14.41
N SER A 17 1.14 5.99 13.88
CA SER A 17 0.44 5.11 12.96
C SER A 17 1.10 5.35 11.61
N ALA A 18 2.23 4.69 11.35
CA ALA A 18 2.78 4.63 10.00
C ALA A 18 1.60 4.36 9.06
N PRO A 19 1.24 5.30 8.15
CA PRO A 19 0.10 5.08 7.30
C PRO A 19 0.42 3.82 6.49
N SER A 20 -0.39 2.78 6.65
CA SER A 20 -0.37 1.61 5.77
C SER A 20 -0.69 2.14 4.38
N ALA A 21 0.38 2.50 3.66
CA ALA A 21 0.30 3.23 2.42
C ALA A 21 -0.31 2.30 1.38
N THR A 22 -1.58 2.54 1.07
CA THR A 22 -2.26 1.80 0.02
C THR A 22 -1.89 2.43 -1.31
N GLN A 23 -1.21 1.67 -2.16
CA GLN A 23 -0.79 2.11 -3.49
C GLN A 23 -1.55 1.31 -4.55
N ASP A 24 -2.40 1.99 -5.31
CA ASP A 24 -3.05 1.43 -6.49
C ASP A 24 -2.22 1.71 -7.75
N LEU A 25 -1.89 0.65 -8.46
CA LEU A 25 -1.08 0.65 -9.67
C LEU A 25 -1.90 0.05 -10.81
N ALA A 26 -1.85 0.65 -11.99
CA ALA A 26 -2.42 0.06 -13.20
C ALA A 26 -1.25 -0.41 -14.08
N ILE A 27 -1.19 -1.70 -14.35
CA ILE A 27 -0.10 -2.32 -15.09
C ILE A 27 -0.65 -2.98 -16.36
N PRO A 28 -0.08 -2.73 -17.55
CA PRO A 28 -0.52 -3.39 -18.77
C PRO A 28 -0.49 -4.92 -18.66
N ASN A 29 -1.42 -5.58 -19.34
CA ASN A 29 -1.56 -7.04 -19.30
C ASN A 29 -0.31 -7.73 -19.86
N ASP A 30 0.40 -7.10 -20.79
CA ASP A 30 1.68 -7.62 -21.31
C ASP A 30 2.77 -7.73 -20.24
N PHE A 31 2.78 -6.82 -19.25
CA PHE A 31 3.81 -6.80 -18.20
C PHE A 31 3.40 -7.57 -16.94
N ILE A 32 2.10 -7.80 -16.70
CA ILE A 32 1.67 -8.50 -15.49
C ILE A 32 2.20 -9.93 -15.42
N GLY A 33 2.34 -10.61 -16.56
CA GLY A 33 2.89 -11.96 -16.62
C GLY A 33 4.32 -12.05 -16.07
N CYS A 34 5.15 -11.04 -16.36
CA CYS A 34 6.52 -10.95 -15.86
C CYS A 34 6.58 -10.66 -14.35
N ILE A 35 5.66 -9.84 -13.85
CA ILE A 35 5.57 -9.50 -12.41
C ILE A 35 5.10 -10.69 -11.58
N ILE A 36 4.11 -11.43 -12.08
CA ILE A 36 3.64 -12.67 -11.44
C ILE A 36 4.75 -13.74 -11.51
N GLY A 37 5.38 -13.86 -12.68
CA GLY A 37 6.38 -14.89 -12.95
C GLY A 37 5.76 -16.28 -13.10
N ARG A 38 6.58 -17.26 -13.48
CA ARG A 38 6.13 -18.65 -13.65
C ARG A 38 5.54 -19.18 -12.34
N GLN A 39 4.31 -19.68 -12.40
CA GLN A 39 3.59 -20.19 -11.22
C GLN A 39 3.42 -19.15 -10.07
N GLY A 40 3.59 -17.85 -10.34
CA GLY A 40 3.52 -16.84 -9.27
C GLY A 40 4.80 -16.72 -8.42
N SER A 41 5.92 -17.32 -8.83
CA SER A 41 7.17 -17.28 -8.05
C SER A 41 7.66 -15.86 -7.79
N LYS A 42 7.57 -14.96 -8.79
CA LYS A 42 8.15 -13.61 -8.68
C LYS A 42 7.31 -12.72 -7.79
N ILE A 43 5.99 -12.74 -7.94
CA ILE A 43 5.10 -11.98 -7.05
C ILE A 43 5.16 -12.49 -5.60
N ASN A 44 5.34 -13.79 -5.40
CA ASN A 44 5.47 -14.36 -4.06
C ASN A 44 6.78 -13.90 -3.39
N GLU A 45 7.90 -13.93 -4.14
CA GLU A 45 9.17 -13.36 -3.70
C GLU A 45 9.03 -11.88 -3.34
N ILE A 46 8.37 -11.07 -4.19
CA ILE A 46 8.18 -9.63 -3.93
C ILE A 46 7.40 -9.42 -2.63
N ARG A 47 6.31 -10.16 -2.39
CA ARG A 47 5.54 -10.07 -1.13
C ARG A 47 6.39 -10.45 0.08
N GLN A 48 7.23 -11.46 -0.06
CA GLN A 48 8.11 -11.93 1.03
C GLN A 48 9.24 -10.95 1.33
N VAL A 49 9.84 -10.35 0.30
CA VAL A 49 10.94 -9.38 0.43
C VAL A 49 10.43 -8.02 0.89
N SER A 50 9.30 -7.56 0.36
CA SER A 50 8.73 -6.26 0.75
C SER A 50 7.96 -6.30 2.06
N GLY A 51 7.46 -7.48 2.45
CA GLY A 51 6.52 -7.61 3.57
C GLY A 51 5.15 -6.98 3.31
N ALA A 52 4.89 -6.50 2.09
CA ALA A 52 3.67 -5.81 1.73
C ALA A 52 2.59 -6.78 1.22
N HIS A 53 1.34 -6.41 1.44
CA HIS A 53 0.19 -7.14 0.94
C HIS A 53 -0.14 -6.70 -0.49
N ILE A 54 0.12 -7.57 -1.46
CA ILE A 54 -0.11 -7.27 -2.88
C ILE A 54 -1.37 -7.99 -3.36
N LYS A 55 -2.34 -7.25 -3.88
CA LYS A 55 -3.59 -7.75 -4.47
C LYS A 55 -3.61 -7.40 -5.95
N ILE A 56 -3.87 -8.40 -6.79
CA ILE A 56 -3.96 -8.23 -8.24
C ILE A 56 -5.42 -8.43 -8.62
N ALA A 57 -6.04 -7.43 -9.23
CA ALA A 57 -7.40 -7.51 -9.74
C ALA A 57 -7.47 -8.44 -10.95
N SER A 58 -8.64 -9.03 -11.18
CA SER A 58 -8.91 -9.78 -12.41
C SER A 58 -8.80 -8.86 -13.62
N ALA A 59 -8.45 -9.43 -14.78
CA ALA A 59 -8.53 -8.67 -16.01
C ALA A 59 -10.02 -8.40 -16.28
N THR A 60 -10.39 -7.13 -16.37
CA THR A 60 -11.75 -6.76 -16.77
C THR A 60 -11.87 -6.95 -18.27
N ASP A 61 -12.97 -7.55 -18.73
CA ASP A 61 -13.22 -7.84 -20.14
C ASP A 61 -13.08 -6.55 -20.99
N GLY A 62 -12.16 -6.56 -21.96
CA GLY A 62 -11.82 -5.39 -22.78
C GLY A 62 -10.77 -4.42 -22.21
N SER A 63 -10.20 -4.69 -21.03
CA SER A 63 -9.19 -3.81 -20.42
C SER A 63 -7.76 -4.26 -20.72
N THR A 64 -6.94 -3.34 -21.26
CA THR A 64 -5.51 -3.57 -21.52
C THR A 64 -4.63 -3.44 -20.27
N MET A 65 -5.20 -2.99 -19.15
CA MET A 65 -4.54 -2.82 -17.86
C MET A 65 -5.14 -3.70 -16.77
N ARG A 66 -4.29 -4.05 -15.80
CA ARG A 66 -4.62 -4.81 -14.61
C ARG A 66 -4.30 -3.97 -13.38
N GLN A 67 -5.27 -3.84 -12.49
CA GLN A 67 -5.08 -3.10 -11.25
C GLN A 67 -4.34 -3.97 -10.22
N VAL A 68 -3.37 -3.37 -9.56
CA VAL A 68 -2.57 -3.97 -8.51
C VAL A 68 -2.57 -3.02 -7.32
N THR A 69 -3.08 -3.49 -6.20
CA THR A 69 -3.10 -2.74 -4.93
C THR A 69 -2.02 -3.30 -4.02
N ILE A 70 -1.20 -2.42 -3.44
CA ILE A 70 -0.16 -2.77 -2.47
C ILE A 70 -0.52 -2.10 -1.14
N THR A 71 -0.45 -2.84 -0.03
CA THR A 71 -0.80 -2.37 1.32
C THR A 71 0.25 -2.75 2.35
#